data_AF-A0A847QV07-F1
#
_entry.id   AF-A0A847QV07-F1
#
_cell.length_a   1.000
_cell.length_b   1.000
_cell.length_c   1.000
_cell.angle_alpha   90.00
_cell.angle_beta   90.00
_cell.angle_gamma   90.00
#
_symmetry.space_group_name_H-M   'P 1'
#
loop_
_entity.id
_entity.type
_entity.pdbx_description
1 polymer ?
#
loop_
_entity_poly.entity_id
_entity_poly.type
_entity_poly.pdbx_seq_one_letter_code
_entity_poly.pdbx_strand_id
1 'polypeptide(L)'
;MSDRTMTHVSNLAYVNLESEVNKRIANASKVHSRGHLGAMKDEMGDWTIVKANDGGFFSAGFGGVAVKKGHDIVIGYRGTESTFEFIYDFLADVNLFISGTNVQSNKASKFAAELILEYEQANAYVTGHSLGGFLAQVVSYKMLEDELHNSFHPNSSNHTILREILLQGSHFKKGVTFNAAPFFYHTYGFFNGIIIRPEIPLKALTSNKYNEQVINYSIEGDFLQSGFVDTGSATKFGKIFPAYQMENTEKKPHALIQFYEHFPRYDN
;
A
#
# COMPACT_ATOMS: atom_id res chain seq x y z
N MET A 1 15.28 4.38 -4.84
CA MET A 1 14.02 3.63 -5.04
C MET A 1 13.19 4.34 -6.09
N SER A 2 13.03 3.74 -7.27
CA SER A 2 12.16 4.26 -8.32
C SER A 2 10.70 3.88 -8.16
N ASP A 3 9.82 4.67 -8.77
CA ASP A 3 8.39 4.37 -8.82
C ASP A 3 8.10 3.08 -9.60
N ARG A 4 8.96 2.70 -10.55
CA ARG A 4 8.90 1.40 -11.23
C ARG A 4 9.09 0.22 -10.29
N THR A 5 10.09 0.30 -9.41
CA THR A 5 10.29 -0.71 -8.36
C THR A 5 9.06 -0.81 -7.46
N MET A 6 8.45 0.33 -7.10
CA MET A 6 7.22 0.37 -6.30
C MET A 6 6.04 -0.28 -7.04
N THR A 7 5.89 -0.05 -8.35
CA THR A 7 4.85 -0.70 -9.17
C THR A 7 5.03 -2.22 -9.22
N HIS A 8 6.26 -2.69 -9.38
CA HIS A 8 6.57 -4.12 -9.36
C HIS A 8 6.22 -4.77 -8.03
N VAL A 9 6.59 -4.16 -6.90
CA VAL A 9 6.28 -4.69 -5.57
C VAL A 9 4.78 -4.63 -5.27
N SER A 10 4.09 -3.60 -5.74
CA SER A 10 2.62 -3.52 -5.68
C SER A 10 1.96 -4.67 -6.43
N ASN A 11 2.51 -5.07 -7.59
CA ASN A 11 2.02 -6.23 -8.34
C ASN A 11 2.39 -7.56 -7.65
N LEU A 12 3.60 -7.64 -7.10
CA LEU A 12 4.10 -8.79 -6.36
C LEU A 12 3.20 -9.14 -5.16
N ALA A 13 2.60 -8.14 -4.51
CA ALA A 13 1.67 -8.33 -3.39
C ALA A 13 0.42 -9.16 -3.75
N TYR A 14 0.08 -9.28 -5.04
CA TYR A 14 -1.03 -10.14 -5.50
C TYR A 14 -0.62 -11.60 -5.71
N VAL A 15 0.67 -11.94 -5.61
CA VAL A 15 1.18 -13.30 -5.76
C VAL A 15 1.26 -13.96 -4.38
N ASN A 16 0.90 -15.24 -4.29
CA ASN A 16 1.03 -16.02 -3.06
C ASN A 16 2.50 -16.44 -2.87
N LEU A 17 3.22 -15.80 -1.95
CA LEU A 17 4.67 -15.86 -1.78
C LEU A 17 5.12 -16.35 -0.40
N GLU A 18 4.23 -16.75 0.52
CA GLU A 18 4.63 -17.27 1.84
C GLU A 18 5.62 -18.43 1.73
N SER A 19 5.44 -19.32 0.76
CA SER A 19 6.36 -20.44 0.49
C SER A 19 7.67 -20.04 -0.22
N GLU A 20 7.82 -18.77 -0.56
CA GLU A 20 8.97 -18.20 -1.29
C GLU A 20 9.78 -17.21 -0.44
N VAL A 21 9.41 -17.02 0.83
CA VAL A 21 10.17 -16.20 1.79
C VAL A 21 11.61 -16.74 1.93
N ASN A 22 12.56 -15.83 2.09
CA ASN A 22 14.02 -16.02 2.07
C ASN A 22 14.63 -16.37 0.70
N LYS A 23 13.85 -16.34 -0.38
CA LYS A 23 14.38 -16.53 -1.74
C LYS A 23 14.55 -15.18 -2.44
N ARG A 24 15.54 -15.14 -3.34
CA ARG A 24 15.65 -14.07 -4.33
C ARG A 24 14.48 -14.15 -5.31
N ILE A 25 13.97 -13.01 -5.78
CA ILE A 25 12.88 -12.94 -6.75
C ILE A 25 13.21 -13.77 -8.00
N ALA A 26 14.45 -13.76 -8.48
CA ALA A 26 14.86 -14.56 -9.63
C ALA A 26 14.67 -16.08 -9.46
N ASN A 27 14.66 -16.56 -8.21
CA ASN A 27 14.57 -17.96 -7.82
C ASN A 27 13.19 -18.36 -7.27
N ALA A 28 12.25 -17.41 -7.14
CA ALA A 28 10.92 -17.66 -6.61
C ALA A 28 10.03 -18.26 -7.71
N SER A 29 9.68 -19.54 -7.58
CA SER A 29 8.96 -20.28 -8.64
C SER A 29 7.55 -19.74 -8.89
N LYS A 30 6.85 -19.27 -7.86
CA LYS A 30 5.51 -18.68 -7.99
C LYS A 30 5.49 -17.30 -8.65
N VAL A 31 6.65 -16.64 -8.73
CA VAL A 31 6.81 -15.42 -9.55
C VAL A 31 6.82 -15.78 -11.05
N HIS A 32 7.16 -17.02 -11.40
CA HIS A 32 7.28 -17.50 -12.78
C HIS A 32 5.93 -17.76 -13.46
N SER A 33 4.84 -17.96 -12.70
CA SER A 33 3.58 -18.50 -13.22
C SER A 33 2.53 -17.45 -13.64
N ARG A 34 2.86 -16.16 -13.67
CA ARG A 34 1.92 -15.09 -14.07
C ARG A 34 2.55 -14.04 -15.01
N GLY A 35 2.35 -14.20 -16.32
CA GLY A 35 2.48 -13.15 -17.35
C GLY A 35 3.55 -12.06 -17.12
N HIS A 36 3.12 -10.79 -17.03
CA HIS A 36 3.94 -9.56 -16.96
C HIS A 36 5.01 -9.51 -15.83
N LEU A 37 5.14 -10.54 -14.99
CA LEU A 37 6.22 -10.68 -14.00
C LEU A 37 7.60 -11.00 -14.63
N GLY A 38 7.67 -11.23 -15.94
CA GLY A 38 8.95 -11.38 -16.66
C GLY A 38 9.88 -10.17 -16.50
N ALA A 39 9.37 -8.96 -16.75
CA ALA A 39 10.15 -7.72 -16.58
C ALA A 39 10.60 -7.50 -15.13
N MET A 40 9.76 -7.88 -14.16
CA MET A 40 10.12 -7.81 -12.75
C MET A 40 11.31 -8.70 -12.39
N LYS A 41 11.45 -9.86 -13.04
CA LYS A 41 12.60 -10.75 -12.79
C LYS A 41 13.91 -10.11 -13.27
N ASP A 42 13.86 -9.44 -14.42
CA ASP A 42 15.04 -8.78 -14.97
C ASP A 42 15.44 -7.56 -14.14
N GLU A 43 14.46 -6.80 -13.65
CA GLU A 43 14.71 -5.53 -12.95
C GLU A 43 14.88 -5.68 -11.42
N MET A 44 14.24 -6.70 -10.82
CA MET A 44 14.25 -6.94 -9.38
C MET A 44 14.80 -8.33 -8.98
N GLY A 45 15.43 -9.06 -9.90
CA GLY A 45 15.83 -10.46 -9.66
C GLY A 45 16.71 -10.70 -8.44
N ASP A 46 17.52 -9.71 -8.04
CA ASP A 46 18.44 -9.80 -6.91
C ASP A 46 17.83 -9.39 -5.55
N TRP A 47 16.61 -8.87 -5.54
CA TRP A 47 15.86 -8.58 -4.31
C TRP A 47 15.44 -9.88 -3.62
N THR A 48 15.43 -9.88 -2.29
CA THR A 48 15.02 -11.03 -1.48
C THR A 48 13.64 -10.81 -0.89
N ILE A 49 12.75 -11.79 -1.00
CA ILE A 49 11.46 -11.78 -0.29
C ILE A 49 11.75 -12.07 1.18
N VAL A 50 11.53 -11.08 2.05
CA VAL A 50 11.83 -11.20 3.50
C VAL A 50 10.60 -11.53 4.31
N LYS A 51 9.40 -11.21 3.79
CA LYS A 51 8.14 -11.52 4.45
C LYS A 51 7.00 -11.54 3.44
N ALA A 52 6.02 -12.42 3.64
CA ALA A 52 4.80 -12.43 2.87
C ALA A 52 3.62 -12.85 3.76
N ASN A 53 2.43 -12.40 3.38
CA ASN A 53 1.16 -12.91 3.88
C ASN A 53 0.24 -13.08 2.66
N ASP A 54 -0.19 -14.31 2.39
CA ASP A 54 -0.87 -14.64 1.12
C ASP A 54 -2.37 -14.37 1.16
N GLY A 55 -2.91 -13.97 2.31
CA GLY A 55 -4.34 -13.94 2.53
C GLY A 55 -4.90 -15.29 3.01
N GLY A 56 -5.84 -15.23 3.95
CA GLY A 56 -6.53 -16.40 4.47
C GLY A 56 -7.61 -16.02 5.48
N PHE A 57 -8.37 -17.01 5.95
CA PHE A 57 -9.45 -16.80 6.93
C PHE A 57 -8.93 -16.09 8.19
N PHE A 58 -7.75 -16.48 8.69
CA PHE A 58 -7.12 -15.88 9.87
C PHE A 58 -6.46 -14.52 9.63
N SER A 59 -6.23 -14.14 8.36
CA SER A 59 -5.74 -12.80 8.02
C SER A 59 -6.88 -11.85 7.64
N ALA A 60 -8.14 -12.29 7.69
CA ALA A 60 -9.31 -11.52 7.26
C ALA A 60 -9.15 -10.97 5.82
N GLY A 61 -8.49 -11.74 4.95
CA GLY A 61 -8.22 -11.34 3.56
C GLY A 61 -7.07 -10.36 3.37
N PHE A 62 -6.37 -9.94 4.44
CA PHE A 62 -5.15 -9.15 4.33
C PHE A 62 -4.09 -9.93 3.56
N GLY A 63 -3.48 -9.30 2.56
CA GLY A 63 -2.30 -9.81 1.86
C GLY A 63 -1.22 -8.74 1.72
N GLY A 64 0.03 -9.15 1.77
CA GLY A 64 1.16 -8.24 1.64
C GLY A 64 2.48 -8.97 1.46
N VAL A 65 3.47 -8.27 0.93
CA VAL A 65 4.82 -8.77 0.70
C VAL A 65 5.83 -7.70 1.10
N ALA A 66 6.97 -8.12 1.62
CA ALA A 66 8.13 -7.26 1.78
C ALA A 66 9.33 -7.87 1.09
N VAL A 67 10.04 -7.02 0.35
CA VAL A 67 11.28 -7.37 -0.34
C VAL A 67 12.40 -6.46 0.10
N LYS A 68 13.62 -6.99 0.15
CA LYS A 68 14.81 -6.28 0.63
C LYS A 68 15.97 -6.38 -0.35
N LYS A 69 16.72 -5.28 -0.49
CA LYS A 69 18.02 -5.22 -1.18
C LYS A 69 18.92 -4.21 -0.47
N GLY A 70 20.10 -4.64 -0.02
CA GLY A 70 21.00 -3.78 0.75
C GLY A 70 20.31 -3.23 2.01
N HIS A 71 20.28 -1.91 2.15
CA HIS A 71 19.59 -1.21 3.25
C HIS A 71 18.12 -0.89 2.95
N ASP A 72 17.59 -1.21 1.77
CA ASP A 72 16.23 -0.83 1.39
C ASP A 72 15.25 -2.00 1.55
N ILE A 73 14.08 -1.71 2.10
CA ILE A 73 12.92 -2.61 2.21
C ILE A 73 11.71 -1.95 1.57
N VAL A 74 11.05 -2.65 0.65
CA VAL A 74 9.78 -2.22 0.08
C VAL A 74 8.67 -3.13 0.58
N ILE A 75 7.62 -2.53 1.12
CA ILE A 75 6.45 -3.19 1.68
C ILE A 75 5.27 -2.94 0.74
N GLY A 76 4.80 -3.98 0.07
CA GLY A 76 3.65 -3.95 -0.83
C GLY A 76 2.41 -4.56 -0.20
N TYR A 77 1.27 -3.89 -0.32
CA TYR A 77 -0.02 -4.41 0.14
C TYR A 77 -0.92 -4.79 -1.03
N ARG A 78 -1.61 -5.92 -0.85
CA ARG A 78 -2.59 -6.44 -1.81
C ARG A 78 -3.92 -5.73 -1.63
N GLY A 79 -4.57 -5.35 -2.73
CA GLY A 79 -5.98 -4.97 -2.73
C GLY A 79 -6.90 -6.17 -2.92
N THR A 80 -8.21 -5.97 -2.78
CA THR A 80 -9.20 -7.02 -3.06
C THR A 80 -9.11 -7.47 -4.52
N GLU A 81 -9.11 -8.77 -4.80
CA GLU A 81 -9.28 -9.29 -6.16
C GLU A 81 -10.66 -8.85 -6.67
N SER A 82 -10.68 -7.86 -7.56
CA SER A 82 -11.92 -7.19 -7.94
C SER A 82 -12.64 -7.96 -9.03
N THR A 83 -13.77 -8.59 -8.71
CA THR A 83 -14.86 -8.69 -9.70
C THR A 83 -15.56 -7.33 -9.78
N PHE A 84 -16.15 -7.01 -10.93
CA PHE A 84 -16.81 -5.72 -11.16
C PHE A 84 -17.95 -5.46 -10.17
N GLU A 85 -18.60 -6.51 -9.68
CA GLU A 85 -19.67 -6.46 -8.67
C GLU A 85 -19.16 -5.94 -7.31
N PHE A 86 -17.98 -6.39 -6.86
CA PHE A 86 -17.38 -5.91 -5.61
C PHE A 86 -17.06 -4.41 -5.62
N ILE A 87 -16.82 -3.83 -6.79
CA ILE A 87 -16.59 -2.39 -6.94
C ILE A 87 -17.89 -1.61 -6.77
N TYR A 88 -19.01 -2.10 -7.31
CA TYR A 88 -20.31 -1.46 -7.10
C TYR A 88 -20.79 -1.63 -5.65
N ASP A 89 -20.54 -2.80 -5.05
CA ASP A 89 -20.80 -3.03 -3.63
C ASP A 89 -19.92 -2.13 -2.73
N PHE A 90 -18.68 -1.86 -3.13
CA PHE A 90 -17.81 -0.88 -2.46
C PHE A 90 -18.40 0.53 -2.44
N LEU A 91 -19.17 0.92 -3.48
CA LEU A 91 -19.86 2.22 -3.53
C LEU A 91 -21.13 2.24 -2.69
N ALA A 92 -21.82 1.10 -2.61
CA ALA A 92 -23.05 0.96 -1.85
C ALA A 92 -22.79 0.84 -0.33
N ASP A 93 -21.75 0.11 0.06
CA ASP A 93 -21.47 -0.29 1.45
C ASP A 93 -20.17 0.32 2.00
N VAL A 94 -20.00 1.63 1.82
CA VAL A 94 -18.87 2.39 2.40
C VAL A 94 -18.72 2.10 3.91
N ASN A 95 -19.81 1.79 4.62
CA ASN A 95 -19.82 1.44 6.03
C ASN A 95 -19.23 0.04 6.34
N LEU A 96 -19.50 -0.97 5.52
CA LEU A 96 -18.96 -2.33 5.70
C LEU A 96 -17.44 -2.32 5.43
N PHE A 97 -17.03 -1.54 4.43
CA PHE A 97 -15.63 -1.32 4.11
C PHE A 97 -14.85 -0.67 5.25
N ILE A 98 -15.40 0.31 5.97
CA ILE A 98 -14.70 0.93 7.12
C ILE A 98 -14.34 -0.11 8.19
N SER A 99 -15.27 -1.01 8.52
CA SER A 99 -15.00 -2.07 9.51
C SER A 99 -13.96 -3.10 9.03
N GLY A 100 -14.06 -3.58 7.79
CA GLY A 100 -13.09 -4.51 7.19
C GLY A 100 -11.72 -3.86 6.96
N THR A 101 -11.72 -2.58 6.61
CA THR A 101 -10.53 -1.77 6.39
C THR A 101 -9.80 -1.47 7.69
N ASN A 102 -10.50 -1.23 8.80
CA ASN A 102 -9.85 -1.10 10.11
C ASN A 102 -9.12 -2.40 10.49
N VAL A 103 -9.71 -3.58 10.24
CA VAL A 103 -9.06 -4.87 10.50
C VAL A 103 -7.83 -5.06 9.60
N GLN A 104 -7.96 -4.85 8.29
CA GLN A 104 -6.84 -4.99 7.35
C GLN A 104 -5.76 -3.92 7.57
N SER A 105 -6.14 -2.70 7.96
CA SER A 105 -5.21 -1.60 8.31
C SER A 105 -4.41 -1.91 9.56
N ASN A 106 -5.04 -2.51 10.58
CA ASN A 106 -4.33 -3.00 11.75
C ASN A 106 -3.36 -4.14 11.40
N LYS A 107 -3.75 -5.07 10.52
CA LYS A 107 -2.86 -6.12 10.02
C LYS A 107 -1.70 -5.58 9.18
N ALA A 108 -1.96 -4.61 8.31
CA ALA A 108 -0.94 -3.91 7.52
C ALA A 108 0.05 -3.17 8.42
N SER A 109 -0.47 -2.42 9.41
CA SER A 109 0.34 -1.70 10.40
C SER A 109 1.21 -2.70 11.17
N LYS A 110 0.64 -3.81 11.62
CA LYS A 110 1.38 -4.88 12.32
C LYS A 110 2.46 -5.52 11.45
N PHE A 111 2.14 -5.79 10.18
CA PHE A 111 3.07 -6.38 9.22
C PHE A 111 4.31 -5.51 9.04
N ALA A 112 4.11 -4.21 8.85
CA ALA A 112 5.20 -3.22 8.79
C ALA A 112 5.93 -3.09 10.14
N ALA A 113 5.20 -3.04 11.26
CA ALA A 113 5.78 -2.88 12.59
C ALA A 113 6.79 -3.99 12.92
N GLU A 114 6.45 -5.23 12.58
CA GLU A 114 7.33 -6.39 12.72
C GLU A 114 8.56 -6.31 11.80
N LEU A 115 8.41 -5.80 10.57
CA LEU A 115 9.54 -5.60 9.66
C LEU A 115 10.50 -4.52 10.14
N ILE A 116 10.00 -3.41 10.70
CA ILE A 116 10.85 -2.34 11.24
C ILE A 116 11.60 -2.82 12.49
N LEU A 117 10.98 -3.66 13.33
CA LEU A 117 11.67 -4.31 14.44
C LEU A 117 12.77 -5.28 13.99
N GLU A 118 12.53 -6.05 12.93
CA GLU A 118 13.51 -7.01 12.41
C GLU A 118 14.66 -6.33 11.66
N TYR A 119 14.37 -5.21 10.99
CA TYR A 119 15.30 -4.49 10.13
C TYR A 119 15.42 -3.02 10.55
N GLU A 120 15.82 -2.81 11.81
CA GLU A 120 15.84 -1.49 12.46
C GLU A 120 16.61 -0.42 11.69
N GLN A 121 17.66 -0.80 10.93
CA GLN A 121 18.50 0.14 10.18
C GLN A 121 18.15 0.23 8.68
N ALA A 122 16.99 -0.30 8.27
CA ALA A 122 16.57 -0.27 6.88
C ALA A 122 15.80 1.01 6.53
N ASN A 123 16.02 1.49 5.31
CA ASN A 123 15.16 2.43 4.63
C ASN A 123 13.88 1.70 4.21
N ALA A 124 12.74 2.18 4.68
CA ALA A 124 11.45 1.59 4.41
C ALA A 124 10.66 2.40 3.38
N TYR A 125 10.10 1.68 2.43
CA TYR A 125 9.27 2.17 1.34
C TYR A 125 7.95 1.42 1.35
N VAL A 126 6.84 2.11 1.11
CA VAL A 126 5.51 1.51 1.23
C VAL A 126 4.72 1.71 -0.06
N THR A 127 4.07 0.65 -0.55
CA THR A 127 3.32 0.70 -1.80
C THR A 127 2.09 -0.20 -1.78
N GLY A 128 1.20 0.04 -2.75
CA GLY A 128 0.02 -0.78 -2.97
C GLY A 128 -0.88 -0.22 -4.07
N HIS A 129 -1.78 -1.07 -4.52
CA HIS A 129 -2.76 -0.76 -5.57
C HIS A 129 -4.20 -0.93 -5.04
N SER A 130 -5.16 -0.11 -5.50
CA SER A 130 -6.57 -0.23 -5.09
C SER A 130 -6.72 -0.13 -3.56
N LEU A 131 -7.40 -1.09 -2.91
CA LEU A 131 -7.43 -1.20 -1.44
C LEU A 131 -6.02 -1.33 -0.83
N GLY A 132 -5.09 -2.04 -1.47
CA GLY A 132 -3.69 -2.10 -1.01
C GLY A 132 -3.04 -0.72 -0.99
N GLY A 133 -3.41 0.17 -1.91
CA GLY A 133 -2.99 1.57 -1.91
C GLY A 133 -3.59 2.38 -0.75
N PHE A 134 -4.81 2.05 -0.30
CA PHE A 134 -5.36 2.62 0.94
C PHE A 134 -4.54 2.16 2.16
N LEU A 135 -4.26 0.86 2.28
CA LEU A 135 -3.44 0.32 3.38
C LEU A 135 -2.04 0.95 3.40
N ALA A 136 -1.44 1.15 2.21
CA ALA A 136 -0.16 1.83 2.05
C ALA A 136 -0.19 3.28 2.56
N GLN A 137 -1.27 4.03 2.30
CA GLN A 137 -1.44 5.39 2.82
C GLN A 137 -1.51 5.39 4.35
N VAL A 138 -2.30 4.49 4.95
CA VAL A 138 -2.43 4.37 6.42
C VAL A 138 -1.08 4.05 7.08
N VAL A 139 -0.37 3.06 6.54
CA VAL A 139 0.94 2.69 7.09
C VAL A 139 1.96 3.80 6.90
N SER A 140 1.96 4.48 5.76
CA SER A 140 2.82 5.65 5.53
C SER A 140 2.57 6.74 6.57
N TYR A 141 1.31 7.08 6.84
CA TYR A 141 0.94 8.04 7.89
C TYR A 141 1.46 7.61 9.26
N LYS A 142 1.20 6.35 9.66
CA LYS A 142 1.65 5.83 10.97
C LYS A 142 3.17 5.78 11.10
N MET A 143 3.91 5.64 10.00
CA MET A 143 5.37 5.73 10.02
C MET A 143 5.87 7.17 10.11
N LEU A 144 5.17 8.12 9.49
CA LEU A 144 5.53 9.54 9.48
C LEU A 144 5.20 10.27 10.80
N GLU A 145 4.17 9.82 11.51
CA GLU A 145 3.78 10.34 12.81
C GLU A 145 4.28 9.46 13.97
N ASP A 146 5.21 8.54 13.70
CA ASP A 146 5.79 7.61 14.67
C ASP A 146 4.75 6.75 15.41
N GLU A 147 3.55 6.54 14.86
CA GLU A 147 2.43 5.82 15.47
C GLU A 147 2.44 4.29 15.24
N LEU A 148 3.37 3.77 14.43
CA LEU A 148 3.36 2.34 14.04
C LEU A 148 3.47 1.38 15.24
N HIS A 149 4.11 1.82 16.32
CA HIS A 149 4.22 1.12 17.60
C HIS A 149 2.86 0.81 18.27
N ASN A 150 1.79 1.54 17.93
CA ASN A 150 0.43 1.27 18.40
C ASN A 150 -0.15 -0.05 17.86
N SER A 151 0.54 -0.71 16.93
CA SER A 151 0.22 -2.07 16.46
C SER A 151 0.52 -3.18 17.50
N PHE A 152 1.21 -2.81 18.59
CA PHE A 152 1.52 -3.68 19.71
C PHE A 152 0.76 -3.26 20.97
N HIS A 153 0.59 -4.18 21.90
CA HIS A 153 0.03 -3.86 23.21
C HIS A 153 0.94 -2.84 23.93
N PRO A 154 0.41 -1.77 24.57
CA PRO A 154 1.21 -0.67 25.14
C PRO A 154 2.29 -1.13 26.13
N ASN A 155 2.03 -2.20 26.87
CA ASN A 155 2.96 -2.75 27.88
C ASN A 155 3.95 -3.80 27.34
N SER A 156 4.00 -4.02 26.02
CA SER A 156 4.91 -5.01 25.43
C SER A 156 6.27 -4.41 25.09
N SER A 157 7.34 -5.20 25.20
CA SER A 157 8.69 -4.76 24.81
C SER A 157 8.75 -4.28 23.36
N ASN A 158 8.02 -4.95 22.45
CA ASN A 158 7.95 -4.56 21.04
C ASN A 158 7.36 -3.15 20.85
N HIS A 159 6.39 -2.75 21.67
CA HIS A 159 5.84 -1.39 21.62
C HIS A 159 6.91 -0.36 22.00
N THR A 160 7.63 -0.58 23.11
CA THR A 160 8.70 0.31 23.58
C THR A 160 9.84 0.40 22.58
N ILE A 161 10.37 -0.74 22.13
CA ILE A 161 11.51 -0.80 21.19
C ILE A 161 11.14 -0.13 19.87
N LEU A 162 9.97 -0.44 19.29
CA LEU A 162 9.58 0.17 18.02
C LEU A 162 9.39 1.69 18.15
N ARG A 163 8.85 2.17 19.28
CA ARG A 163 8.74 3.61 19.54
C ARG A 163 10.13 4.27 19.58
N GLU A 164 11.10 3.65 20.23
CA GLU A 164 12.48 4.15 20.29
C GLU A 164 13.15 4.17 18.93
N ILE A 165 12.95 3.14 18.10
CA ILE A 165 13.44 3.09 16.72
C ILE A 165 12.84 4.25 15.92
N LEU A 166 11.51 4.41 15.91
CA LEU A 166 10.84 5.46 15.12
C LEU A 166 11.33 6.88 15.48
N LEU A 167 11.51 7.17 16.78
CA LEU A 167 12.01 8.45 17.27
C LEU A 167 13.44 8.78 16.83
N GLN A 168 14.24 7.81 16.40
CA GLN A 168 15.58 8.05 15.83
C GLN A 168 15.52 8.64 14.42
N GLY A 169 14.35 8.70 13.79
CA GLY A 169 14.05 9.63 12.70
C GLY A 169 14.78 9.35 11.39
N SER A 170 14.69 8.13 10.84
CA SER A 170 15.23 7.89 9.49
C SER A 170 14.63 6.73 8.68
N HIS A 171 13.64 5.99 9.19
CA HIS A 171 13.21 4.73 8.57
C HIS A 171 12.34 4.94 7.32
N PHE A 172 11.26 5.72 7.41
CA PHE A 172 10.37 5.91 6.27
C PHE A 172 10.96 6.88 5.25
N LYS A 173 11.12 6.41 4.01
CA LYS A 173 11.65 7.22 2.91
C LYS A 173 10.59 7.69 1.92
N LYS A 174 9.70 6.80 1.48
CA LYS A 174 8.68 7.11 0.47
C LYS A 174 7.51 6.15 0.49
N GLY A 175 6.30 6.69 0.33
CA GLY A 175 5.07 5.97 0.04
C GLY A 175 4.64 6.25 -1.39
N VAL A 176 4.31 5.22 -2.17
CA VAL A 176 3.84 5.36 -3.56
C VAL A 176 2.66 4.44 -3.79
N THR A 177 1.54 5.00 -4.23
CA THR A 177 0.32 4.21 -4.45
C THR A 177 -0.18 4.35 -5.88
N PHE A 178 -0.93 3.35 -6.33
CA PHE A 178 -1.43 3.24 -7.70
C PHE A 178 -2.94 2.99 -7.68
N ASN A 179 -3.75 3.86 -8.28
CA ASN A 179 -5.21 3.82 -8.23
C ASN A 179 -5.73 3.51 -6.82
N ALA A 180 -5.16 4.15 -5.79
CA ALA A 180 -5.50 3.83 -4.42
C ALA A 180 -6.97 4.14 -4.10
N ALA A 181 -7.60 3.34 -3.24
CA ALA A 181 -8.90 3.71 -2.68
C ALA A 181 -8.76 4.98 -1.83
N PRO A 182 -9.69 5.94 -1.97
CA PRO A 182 -9.60 7.22 -1.28
C PRO A 182 -10.23 7.16 0.12
N PHE A 183 -9.98 8.21 0.91
CA PHE A 183 -10.65 8.51 2.16
C PHE A 183 -11.88 9.38 1.89
N PHE A 184 -13.05 8.90 2.25
CA PHE A 184 -14.31 9.60 1.97
C PHE A 184 -14.63 10.64 3.04
N TYR A 185 -14.91 11.89 2.64
CA TYR A 185 -15.14 12.98 3.60
C TYR A 185 -16.35 12.75 4.50
N HIS A 186 -17.41 12.10 4.00
CA HIS A 186 -18.61 11.81 4.79
C HIS A 186 -18.34 10.86 5.97
N THR A 187 -17.19 10.17 6.00
CA THR A 187 -16.77 9.31 7.12
C THR A 187 -16.12 10.10 8.26
N TYR A 188 -15.73 11.36 8.03
CA TYR A 188 -15.19 12.26 9.05
C TYR A 188 -16.33 12.99 9.75
N GLY A 189 -17.11 12.27 10.54
CA GLY A 189 -18.26 12.84 11.24
C GLY A 189 -19.14 11.82 11.95
N PHE A 190 -20.39 12.21 12.18
CA PHE A 190 -21.44 11.34 12.71
C PHE A 190 -22.19 10.70 11.54
N PHE A 191 -22.13 9.37 11.42
CA PHE A 191 -22.96 8.62 10.47
C PHE A 191 -23.86 7.66 11.26
N ASN A 192 -25.17 7.80 11.14
CA ASN A 192 -26.17 6.99 11.86
C ASN A 192 -25.90 6.82 13.37
N GLY A 193 -25.44 7.88 14.05
CA GLY A 193 -25.18 7.85 15.51
C GLY A 193 -23.83 7.23 15.92
N ILE A 194 -23.01 6.76 14.98
CA ILE A 194 -21.67 6.22 15.22
C ILE A 194 -20.63 7.28 14.82
N ILE A 195 -19.70 7.60 15.74
CA ILE A 195 -18.52 8.39 15.43
C ILE A 195 -17.54 7.49 14.70
N ILE A 196 -17.39 7.70 13.40
CA ILE A 196 -16.34 7.03 12.63
C ILE A 196 -15.07 7.87 12.78
N ARG A 197 -13.98 7.21 13.18
CA ARG A 197 -12.64 7.81 13.23
C ARG A 197 -11.80 7.13 12.16
N PRO A 198 -11.65 7.76 10.98
CA PRO A 198 -10.79 7.21 9.95
C PRO A 198 -9.35 7.09 10.43
N GLU A 199 -8.61 6.12 9.87
CA GLU A 199 -7.23 5.79 10.25
C GLU A 199 -6.25 6.97 10.10
N ILE A 200 -6.54 7.92 9.21
CA ILE A 200 -5.77 9.17 9.04
C ILE A 200 -6.68 10.33 9.41
N PRO A 201 -6.31 11.23 10.35
CA PRO A 201 -7.11 12.40 10.69
C PRO A 201 -7.30 13.34 9.50
N LEU A 202 -8.46 14.01 9.41
CA LEU A 202 -8.77 14.93 8.30
C LEU A 202 -7.71 16.02 8.13
N LYS A 203 -7.19 16.55 9.24
CA LYS A 203 -6.12 17.56 9.23
C LYS A 203 -4.84 17.05 8.58
N ALA A 204 -4.53 15.76 8.72
CA ALA A 204 -3.37 15.17 8.08
C ALA A 204 -3.62 14.95 6.57
N LEU A 205 -4.82 14.51 6.19
CA LEU A 205 -5.21 14.35 4.78
C LEU A 205 -5.15 15.65 3.97
N THR A 206 -5.56 16.76 4.57
CA THR A 206 -5.58 18.06 3.88
C THR A 206 -4.27 18.84 4.03
N SER A 207 -3.27 18.25 4.69
CA SER A 207 -1.97 18.90 4.90
C SER A 207 -1.02 18.63 3.75
N ASN A 208 -0.32 19.67 3.31
CA ASN A 208 0.78 19.53 2.36
C ASN A 208 2.07 18.98 2.99
N LYS A 209 2.12 18.79 4.33
CA LYS A 209 3.30 18.30 5.07
C LYS A 209 3.87 17.01 4.46
N TYR A 210 3.01 16.13 3.96
CA TYR A 210 3.38 14.78 3.53
C TYR A 210 3.61 14.65 2.02
N ASN A 211 3.43 15.73 1.25
CA ASN A 211 3.40 15.68 -0.22
C ASN A 211 4.75 15.31 -0.87
N GLU A 212 5.86 15.49 -0.16
CA GLU A 212 7.18 15.11 -0.64
C GLU A 212 7.47 13.62 -0.44
N GLN A 213 6.81 12.99 0.53
CA GLN A 213 7.10 11.63 0.96
C GLN A 213 6.04 10.62 0.51
N VAL A 214 4.78 11.04 0.33
CA VAL A 214 3.67 10.16 -0.09
C VAL A 214 3.08 10.65 -1.40
N ILE A 215 3.09 9.78 -2.39
CA ILE A 215 2.67 10.05 -3.76
C ILE A 215 1.56 9.08 -4.17
N ASN A 216 0.52 9.60 -4.78
CA ASN A 216 -0.61 8.83 -5.31
C ASN A 216 -0.72 9.04 -6.82
N TYR A 217 -0.54 7.96 -7.56
CA TYR A 217 -0.76 7.92 -8.99
C TYR A 217 -2.12 7.32 -9.31
N SER A 218 -2.71 7.81 -10.40
CA SER A 218 -3.99 7.33 -10.94
C SER A 218 -3.91 7.24 -12.46
N ILE A 219 -4.77 6.42 -13.06
CA ILE A 219 -5.01 6.40 -14.50
C ILE A 219 -6.29 7.16 -14.80
N GLU A 220 -6.32 7.90 -15.91
CA GLU A 220 -7.53 8.61 -16.35
C GLU A 220 -8.68 7.62 -16.59
N GLY A 221 -9.88 7.99 -16.15
CA GLY A 221 -11.06 7.13 -16.22
C GLY A 221 -11.10 6.04 -15.15
N ASP A 222 -10.11 5.94 -14.26
CA ASP A 222 -10.21 5.09 -13.08
C ASP A 222 -11.37 5.56 -12.18
N PHE A 223 -12.22 4.63 -11.75
CA PHE A 223 -13.43 4.96 -11.01
C PHE A 223 -13.14 5.49 -9.59
N LEU A 224 -12.03 5.08 -8.95
CA LEU A 224 -11.66 5.56 -7.62
C LEU A 224 -11.18 7.01 -7.68
N GLN A 225 -10.58 7.40 -8.81
CA GLN A 225 -10.19 8.78 -9.09
C GLN A 225 -11.39 9.61 -9.57
N SER A 226 -11.96 9.24 -10.72
CA SER A 226 -12.98 10.04 -11.43
C SER A 226 -14.32 10.07 -10.71
N GLY A 227 -14.71 8.99 -10.02
CA GLY A 227 -15.98 8.90 -9.31
C GLY A 227 -16.01 9.68 -8.00
N PHE A 228 -14.87 9.78 -7.29
CA PHE A 228 -14.85 10.26 -5.91
C PHE A 228 -13.86 11.38 -5.62
N VAL A 229 -12.63 11.29 -6.13
CA VAL A 229 -11.60 12.29 -5.84
C VAL A 229 -11.85 13.54 -6.67
N ASP A 230 -12.06 13.38 -7.98
CA ASP A 230 -12.27 14.51 -8.88
C ASP A 230 -13.63 15.20 -8.66
N THR A 231 -14.61 14.47 -8.11
CA THR A 231 -15.92 15.03 -7.72
C THR A 231 -15.89 15.74 -6.36
N GLY A 232 -14.75 15.70 -5.64
CA GLY A 232 -14.59 16.29 -4.30
C GLY A 232 -15.26 15.51 -3.17
N SER A 233 -15.75 14.28 -3.42
CA SER A 233 -16.41 13.42 -2.43
C SER A 233 -15.43 12.70 -1.50
N ALA A 234 -14.18 12.55 -1.95
CA ALA A 234 -13.11 11.86 -1.23
C ALA A 234 -11.74 12.48 -1.55
N THR A 235 -10.70 12.06 -0.83
CA THR A 235 -9.31 12.47 -1.08
C THR A 235 -8.32 11.35 -0.80
N LYS A 236 -7.05 11.57 -1.10
CA LYS A 236 -5.94 10.65 -0.82
C LYS A 236 -4.92 11.34 0.09
N PHE A 237 -4.19 10.56 0.86
CA PHE A 237 -3.14 11.03 1.76
C PHE A 237 -1.85 11.31 1.00
N GLY A 238 -1.33 12.53 1.12
CA GLY A 238 -0.13 12.99 0.41
C GLY A 238 -0.44 13.60 -0.96
N LYS A 239 0.57 13.69 -1.82
CA LYS A 239 0.45 14.34 -3.12
C LYS A 239 -0.37 13.47 -4.07
N ILE A 240 -1.38 14.06 -4.67
CA ILE A 240 -2.14 13.46 -5.79
C ILE A 240 -1.52 13.98 -7.08
N PHE A 241 -0.96 13.09 -7.90
CA PHE A 241 -0.47 13.48 -9.23
C PHE A 241 -1.63 13.53 -10.23
N PRO A 242 -1.53 14.39 -11.27
CA PRO A 242 -2.43 14.32 -12.41
C PRO A 242 -2.51 12.89 -12.94
N ALA A 243 -3.72 12.44 -13.26
CA ALA A 243 -3.93 11.09 -13.75
C ALA A 243 -3.17 10.89 -15.08
N TYR A 244 -2.49 9.76 -15.20
CA TYR A 244 -1.82 9.40 -16.44
C TYR A 244 -2.84 8.97 -17.50
N GLN A 245 -2.55 9.29 -18.75
CA GLN A 245 -3.31 8.79 -19.89
C GLN A 245 -3.22 7.27 -19.96
N MET A 246 -4.31 6.62 -20.36
CA MET A 246 -4.26 5.18 -20.63
C MET A 246 -3.39 4.90 -21.87
N GLU A 247 -2.34 4.11 -21.71
CA GLU A 247 -1.52 3.67 -22.85
C GLU A 247 -2.06 2.41 -23.54
N ASN A 248 -2.74 1.54 -22.80
CA ASN A 248 -3.36 0.34 -23.34
C ASN A 248 -4.88 0.37 -23.16
N THR A 249 -5.59 0.77 -24.22
CA THR A 249 -7.06 0.90 -24.23
C THR A 249 -7.80 -0.45 -24.21
N GLU A 250 -7.12 -1.55 -24.51
CA GLU A 250 -7.68 -2.90 -24.34
C GLU A 250 -7.73 -3.32 -22.86
N LYS A 251 -6.99 -2.63 -21.99
CA LYS A 251 -6.97 -2.84 -20.55
C LYS A 251 -7.89 -1.85 -19.85
N LYS A 252 -8.35 -2.21 -18.65
CA LYS A 252 -9.17 -1.31 -17.81
C LYS A 252 -8.30 -0.21 -17.20
N PRO A 253 -8.85 1.00 -16.94
CA PRO A 253 -8.14 2.07 -16.22
C PRO A 253 -7.60 1.62 -14.86
N HIS A 254 -8.38 0.78 -14.16
CA HIS A 254 -8.02 0.27 -12.84
C HIS A 254 -6.91 -0.81 -12.85
N ALA A 255 -6.36 -1.18 -14.01
CA ALA A 255 -5.35 -2.23 -14.08
C ALA A 255 -3.95 -1.66 -13.74
N LEU A 256 -3.28 -2.24 -12.73
CA LEU A 256 -1.92 -1.84 -12.34
C LEU A 256 -0.90 -1.86 -13.48
N ILE A 257 -1.12 -2.70 -14.50
CA ILE A 257 -0.24 -2.80 -15.67
C ILE A 257 -0.14 -1.48 -16.47
N GLN A 258 -1.14 -0.60 -16.39
CA GLN A 258 -1.13 0.71 -17.06
C GLN A 258 0.05 1.58 -16.62
N PHE A 259 0.55 1.39 -15.40
CA PHE A 259 1.62 2.24 -14.85
C PHE A 259 3.03 1.89 -15.33
N TYR A 260 3.24 0.72 -15.91
CA TYR A 260 4.59 0.21 -16.20
C TYR A 260 5.33 1.01 -17.26
N GLU A 261 4.61 1.55 -18.24
CA GLU A 261 5.20 2.31 -19.34
C GLU A 261 5.43 3.79 -18.97
N HIS A 262 4.75 4.29 -17.92
CA HIS A 262 4.94 5.65 -17.41
C HIS A 262 6.21 5.84 -16.56
N PHE A 263 6.87 4.74 -16.17
CA PHE A 263 8.10 4.79 -15.37
C PHE A 263 9.28 4.15 -16.11
N PRO A 264 10.46 4.79 -16.13
CA PRO A 264 11.63 4.30 -16.87
C PRO A 264 12.09 2.93 -16.36
N ARG A 265 12.53 2.05 -17.27
CA ARG A 265 12.94 0.66 -16.98
C ARG A 265 14.13 0.53 -16.04
N TYR A 266 15.04 1.49 -16.11
CA TYR A 266 16.26 1.49 -15.34
C TYR A 266 16.36 2.80 -14.58
N ASP A 267 16.73 2.71 -13.30
CA ASP A 267 17.11 3.85 -12.49
C ASP A 267 18.42 4.39 -13.11
N ASN A 268 18.38 5.57 -13.73
CA ASN A 268 19.59 6.28 -14.17
C ASN A 268 20.38 6.80 -12.97
#